data_AF-A0A976IHG3-F1
#
_entry.id   AF-A0A976IHG3-F1
#
_cell.length_a   1.000
_cell.length_b   1.000
_cell.length_c   1.000
_cell.angle_alpha   90.00
_cell.angle_beta   90.00
_cell.angle_gamma   90.00
#
_symmetry.space_group_name_H-M   'P 1'
#
loop_
_entity.id
_entity.type
_entity.pdbx_description
1 polymer ?
#
loop_
_entity_poly.entity_id
_entity_poly.type
_entity_poly.pdbx_seq_one_letter_code
_entity_poly.pdbx_strand_id
1 'polypeptide(L)'
;MEAASTKFACRKCRCVYFTDAHLKVHEPAQHQIAAHRKRKDLKHLTSANHGACSSYFLVETLSWMDEALLAKGKIHCPTPKCHSRLGALQWSGSQCSCGTWVTPSIKITKSRVDAIHDEQYGI
;
A
#
# COMPACT_ATOMS: atom_id res chain seq x y z
N MET A 1 9.72 1.04 26.32
CA MET A 1 10.18 1.61 25.04
C MET A 1 9.04 1.44 24.06
N GLU A 2 8.20 2.46 23.87
CA GLU A 2 7.17 2.44 22.84
C GLU A 2 7.87 2.69 21.51
N ALA A 3 7.83 1.73 20.59
CA ALA A 3 8.39 1.93 19.25
C ALA A 3 7.49 2.92 18.50
N ALA A 4 8.08 3.91 17.84
CA ALA A 4 7.35 4.82 16.97
C ALA A 4 6.62 4.02 15.88
N SER A 5 5.28 3.97 15.92
CA SER A 5 4.46 3.31 14.90
C SER A 5 3.94 4.32 13.90
N THR A 6 4.04 3.98 12.62
CA THR A 6 3.47 4.78 11.53
C THR A 6 2.03 4.36 11.30
N LYS A 7 1.10 5.30 11.43
CA LYS A 7 -0.32 5.09 11.16
C LYS A 7 -0.66 5.56 9.75
N PHE A 8 -1.55 4.86 9.07
CA PHE A 8 -1.98 5.21 7.72
C PHE A 8 -3.45 5.60 7.71
N ALA A 9 -3.69 6.85 7.34
CA ALA A 9 -5.01 7.46 7.28
C ALA A 9 -5.50 7.59 5.84
N CYS A 10 -6.80 7.46 5.62
CA CYS A 10 -7.39 7.82 4.33
C CYS A 10 -7.16 9.31 4.04
N ARG A 11 -6.64 9.64 2.86
CA ARG A 11 -6.31 11.02 2.50
C ARG A 11 -7.53 11.96 2.43
N LYS A 12 -8.73 11.40 2.19
CA LYS A 12 -9.99 12.17 2.07
C LYS A 12 -10.64 12.46 3.43
N CYS A 13 -10.79 11.46 4.30
CA CYS A 13 -11.49 11.62 5.58
C CYS A 13 -10.57 11.63 6.81
N ARG A 14 -9.27 11.38 6.64
CA ARG A 14 -8.24 11.32 7.69
C ARG A 14 -8.45 10.24 8.77
N CYS A 15 -9.41 9.33 8.61
CA CYS A 15 -9.55 8.16 9.48
C CYS A 15 -8.39 7.18 9.26
N VAL A 16 -7.81 6.67 10.35
CA VAL A 16 -6.74 5.67 10.37
C VAL A 16 -7.31 4.26 10.23
N TYR A 17 -6.68 3.43 9.40
CA TYR A 17 -7.16 2.07 9.11
C TYR A 17 -6.11 0.96 9.25
N PHE A 18 -4.82 1.29 9.21
CA PHE A 18 -3.75 0.32 9.40
C PHE A 18 -2.47 1.03 9.85
N THR A 19 -1.54 0.26 10.41
CA THR A 19 -0.19 0.68 10.80
C THR A 19 0.86 -0.04 9.97
N ASP A 20 2.13 0.30 10.20
CA ASP A 20 3.28 -0.38 9.61
C ASP A 20 3.32 -1.90 9.93
N ALA A 21 2.79 -2.31 11.09
CA ALA A 21 2.70 -3.72 11.48
C ALA A 21 1.87 -4.59 10.53
N HIS A 22 0.93 -3.99 9.78
CA HIS A 22 0.12 -4.73 8.80
C HIS A 22 0.77 -4.80 7.41
N LEU A 23 1.93 -4.17 7.21
CA LEU A 23 2.56 -4.08 5.90
C LEU A 23 3.41 -5.31 5.58
N LYS A 24 3.21 -5.84 4.38
CA LYS A 24 4.08 -6.85 3.78
C LYS A 24 5.25 -6.16 3.09
N VAL A 25 6.46 -6.42 3.58
CA VAL A 25 7.71 -6.01 2.92
C VAL A 25 7.99 -6.94 1.75
N HIS A 26 8.40 -6.37 0.62
CA HIS A 26 8.91 -7.14 -0.52
C HIS A 26 10.16 -6.47 -1.07
N GLU A 27 11.07 -7.28 -1.58
CA GLU A 27 12.30 -6.79 -2.20
C GLU A 27 12.03 -6.33 -3.64
N PRO A 28 12.51 -5.15 -4.06
CA PRO A 28 12.39 -4.68 -5.45
C PRO A 28 13.03 -5.64 -6.45
N ALA A 29 12.41 -5.82 -7.62
CA ALA A 29 12.91 -6.64 -8.72
C ALA A 29 13.31 -8.09 -8.35
N GLN A 30 12.76 -8.64 -7.26
CA GLN A 30 13.06 -10.00 -6.78
C GLN A 30 12.79 -11.07 -7.86
N HIS A 31 11.83 -10.82 -8.74
CA HIS A 31 11.47 -11.73 -9.81
C HIS A 31 11.79 -11.08 -11.16
N GLN A 32 12.47 -11.83 -12.05
CA GLN A 32 12.72 -11.43 -13.44
C GLN A 32 11.48 -11.61 -14.32
N ILE A 33 10.35 -11.06 -13.88
CA ILE A 33 9.10 -11.08 -14.66
C ILE A 33 9.22 -9.97 -15.67
N ALA A 34 9.21 -10.34 -16.96
CA ALA A 34 9.41 -9.46 -18.11
C ALA A 34 8.74 -8.10 -17.89
N ALA A 35 9.55 -7.12 -17.53
CA ALA A 35 9.04 -5.80 -17.25
C ALA A 35 8.65 -5.21 -18.61
N HIS A 36 7.34 -5.04 -18.86
CA HIS A 36 6.87 -4.11 -19.89
C HIS A 36 7.19 -2.66 -19.46
N ARG A 37 8.45 -2.37 -19.16
CA ARG A 37 8.93 -1.00 -19.02
C ARG A 37 8.98 -0.43 -20.43
N LYS A 38 8.08 0.51 -20.74
CA LYS A 38 8.43 1.56 -21.68
C LYS A 38 9.74 2.16 -21.19
N ARG A 39 10.82 1.91 -21.92
CA ARG A 39 12.23 2.14 -21.61
C ARG A 39 12.64 3.60 -21.31
N LYS A 40 11.72 4.53 -21.05
CA LYS A 40 12.04 5.97 -21.05
C LYS A 40 12.53 6.54 -19.71
N ASP A 41 12.27 5.88 -18.58
CA ASP A 41 12.57 6.46 -17.25
C ASP A 41 13.57 5.64 -16.40
N LEU A 42 14.54 4.97 -17.04
CA LEU A 42 15.55 4.16 -16.34
C LEU A 42 16.69 4.97 -15.69
N LYS A 43 16.69 6.31 -15.77
CA LYS A 43 17.84 7.14 -15.35
C LYS A 43 17.87 7.53 -13.86
N HIS A 44 16.93 7.08 -13.04
CA HIS A 44 16.87 7.39 -11.60
C HIS A 44 16.78 6.13 -10.71
N LEU A 45 17.55 5.08 -11.04
CA LEU A 45 17.62 3.86 -10.22
C LEU A 45 19.01 3.64 -9.61
N THR A 46 19.66 4.73 -9.19
CA THR A 46 20.95 4.69 -8.47
C THR A 46 20.78 5.27 -7.06
N SER A 47 20.37 4.43 -6.12
CA SER A 47 20.81 4.48 -4.71
C SER A 47 19.98 3.51 -3.90
N ALA A 48 20.62 2.91 -2.90
CA ALA A 48 20.10 1.96 -1.91
C ALA A 48 19.00 2.58 -1.01
N ASN A 49 17.93 3.06 -1.62
CA ASN A 49 16.73 3.52 -0.96
C ASN A 49 15.56 2.82 -1.63
N HIS A 50 14.56 2.42 -0.86
CA HIS A 50 13.29 1.88 -1.34
C HIS A 50 12.70 2.79 -2.43
N GLY A 51 13.07 2.57 -3.71
CA GLY A 51 12.71 3.38 -4.87
C GLY A 51 11.23 3.31 -5.16
N ALA A 52 10.50 4.04 -4.32
CA ALA A 52 9.08 4.15 -4.04
C ALA A 52 8.12 3.29 -4.88
N CYS A 53 7.88 2.05 -4.42
CA CYS A 53 6.67 1.33 -4.81
C CYS A 53 5.46 2.27 -4.67
N SER A 54 4.61 2.38 -5.69
CA SER A 54 3.45 3.30 -5.67
C SER A 54 2.30 2.83 -4.76
N SER A 55 2.44 1.64 -4.18
CA SER A 55 1.45 1.00 -3.32
C SER A 55 2.11 0.40 -2.09
N TYR A 56 1.39 0.40 -0.98
CA TYR A 56 1.62 -0.49 0.16
C TYR A 56 0.92 -1.82 -0.11
N PHE A 57 1.43 -2.89 0.46
CA PHE A 57 0.79 -4.20 0.44
C PHE A 57 0.55 -4.65 1.86
N LEU A 58 -0.64 -5.15 2.15
CA LEU A 58 -0.96 -5.70 3.47
C LEU A 58 -0.62 -7.19 3.51
N VAL A 59 -0.26 -7.68 4.70
CA VAL A 59 -0.03 -9.11 4.95
C VAL A 59 -1.33 -9.91 4.79
N GLU A 60 -2.43 -9.35 5.29
CA GLU A 60 -3.76 -9.96 5.30
C GLU A 60 -4.88 -8.93 5.11
N THR A 61 -6.12 -9.41 4.95
CA THR A 61 -7.30 -8.56 4.92
C THR A 61 -7.62 -8.09 6.34
N LEU A 62 -8.07 -6.85 6.48
CA LEU A 62 -8.39 -6.26 7.78
C LEU A 62 -9.89 -6.21 8.00
N SER A 63 -10.33 -6.26 9.25
CA SER A 63 -11.74 -6.33 9.65
C SER A 63 -12.61 -5.16 9.20
N TRP A 64 -12.02 -4.01 8.90
CA TRP A 64 -12.75 -2.85 8.38
C TRP A 64 -13.05 -2.97 6.88
N MET A 65 -12.43 -3.91 6.17
CA MET A 65 -12.64 -4.10 4.74
C MET A 65 -13.97 -4.78 4.47
N ASP A 66 -14.75 -4.22 3.54
CA ASP A 66 -16.02 -4.77 3.13
C ASP A 66 -15.84 -6.02 2.25
N GLU A 67 -16.34 -7.17 2.70
CA GLU A 67 -16.21 -8.46 2.01
C GLU A 67 -16.83 -8.47 0.61
N ALA A 68 -17.97 -7.81 0.41
CA ALA A 68 -18.64 -7.74 -0.89
C ALA A 68 -17.83 -6.92 -1.90
N LEU A 69 -17.09 -5.91 -1.44
CA LEU A 69 -16.13 -5.16 -2.25
C LEU A 69 -14.84 -5.94 -2.49
N LEU A 70 -14.35 -6.68 -1.49
CA LEU A 70 -13.19 -7.55 -1.64
C LEU A 70 -13.43 -8.65 -2.68
N ALA A 71 -14.62 -9.25 -2.70
CA ALA A 71 -15.04 -10.21 -3.73
C ALA A 71 -15.00 -9.61 -5.15
N LYS A 72 -15.17 -8.29 -5.28
CA LYS A 72 -15.04 -7.53 -6.53
C LYS A 72 -13.62 -6.99 -6.77
N GLY A 73 -12.65 -7.35 -5.92
CA GLY A 73 -11.26 -6.92 -5.97
C GLY A 73 -11.04 -5.45 -5.62
N LYS A 74 -11.93 -4.82 -4.85
CA LYS A 74 -11.87 -3.39 -4.51
C LYS A 74 -11.73 -3.19 -3.00
N ILE A 75 -10.94 -2.19 -2.61
CA ILE A 75 -10.84 -1.75 -1.21
C ILE A 75 -11.27 -0.28 -1.16
N HIS A 76 -12.35 0.00 -0.44
CA HIS A 76 -12.87 1.35 -0.21
C HIS A 76 -12.72 1.76 1.24
N CYS A 77 -12.65 3.07 1.48
CA CYS A 77 -12.73 3.63 2.80
C CYS A 77 -14.09 3.28 3.43
N PRO A 78 -14.12 2.65 4.62
CA PRO A 78 -15.35 2.19 5.25
C PRO A 78 -16.20 3.34 5.82
N THR A 79 -15.64 4.55 5.95
CA THR A 79 -16.44 5.71 6.39
C THR A 79 -17.55 6.00 5.38
N PRO A 80 -18.84 5.93 5.78
CA PRO A 80 -19.98 6.00 4.84
C PRO A 80 -20.01 7.28 3.98
N LYS A 81 -19.64 8.42 4.56
CA LYS A 81 -19.57 9.72 3.84
C LYS A 81 -18.35 9.83 2.91
N CYS A 82 -17.34 8.97 3.08
CA CYS A 82 -16.10 9.03 2.32
C CYS A 82 -16.15 8.11 1.11
N HIS A 83 -16.30 6.80 1.39
CA HIS A 83 -16.34 5.68 0.45
C HIS A 83 -15.32 5.74 -0.72
N SER A 84 -14.20 6.44 -0.52
CA SER A 84 -13.19 6.59 -1.56
C SER A 84 -12.43 5.30 -1.77
N ARG A 85 -12.12 4.95 -3.02
CA ARG A 85 -11.28 3.78 -3.32
C ARG A 85 -9.85 4.00 -2.80
N LEU A 86 -9.43 3.16 -1.87
CA LEU A 86 -8.09 3.15 -1.29
C LEU A 86 -7.16 2.20 -2.04
N GLY A 87 -7.71 1.10 -2.56
CA GLY A 87 -6.90 -0.01 -3.04
C GLY A 87 -7.65 -1.04 -3.86
N ALA A 88 -7.03 -2.22 -3.94
CA ALA A 88 -7.56 -3.39 -4.63
C ALA A 88 -7.05 -4.68 -3.98
N LEU A 89 -7.80 -5.76 -4.16
CA LEU A 89 -7.40 -7.11 -3.79
C LEU A 89 -7.36 -7.97 -5.07
N GLN A 90 -6.27 -8.72 -5.24
CA GLN A 90 -6.15 -9.74 -6.27
C GLN A 90 -5.52 -11.00 -5.66
N TRP A 91 -6.33 -12.06 -5.55
CA TRP A 91 -5.94 -13.32 -4.90
C TRP A 91 -4.80 -14.03 -5.60
N SER A 92 -4.77 -14.00 -6.94
CA SER A 92 -3.65 -14.53 -7.74
C SER A 92 -2.36 -13.71 -7.62
N GLY A 93 -2.40 -12.57 -6.91
CA GLY A 93 -1.29 -11.63 -6.80
C GLY A 93 -1.22 -10.65 -7.97
N SER A 94 -0.36 -9.64 -7.87
CA SER A 94 -0.13 -8.67 -8.94
C SER A 94 1.31 -8.18 -8.94
N GLN A 95 1.76 -7.67 -10.09
CA GLN A 95 3.09 -7.07 -10.19
C GLN A 95 3.10 -5.68 -9.54
N CYS A 96 4.02 -5.47 -8.61
CA CYS A 96 4.32 -4.15 -8.06
C CYS A 96 5.07 -3.29 -9.09
N SER A 97 5.00 -1.96 -8.95
CA SER A 97 5.75 -1.04 -9.81
C SER A 97 7.28 -1.24 -9.74
N CYS A 98 7.78 -1.88 -8.69
CA CYS A 98 9.19 -2.26 -8.59
C CYS A 98 9.56 -3.51 -9.43
N GLY A 99 8.57 -4.21 -9.99
CA GLY A 99 8.74 -5.42 -10.80
C GLY A 99 8.43 -6.72 -10.06
N THR A 100 8.38 -6.70 -8.72
CA THR A 100 8.15 -7.89 -7.89
C THR A 100 6.67 -8.31 -7.93
N TRP A 101 6.42 -9.61 -8.08
CA TRP A 101 5.09 -10.18 -7.93
C TRP A 101 4.74 -10.35 -6.45
N VAL A 102 3.59 -9.82 -6.03
CA VAL A 102 3.13 -9.89 -4.65
C VAL A 102 1.84 -10.71 -4.61
N THR A 103 1.84 -11.80 -3.82
CA THR A 103 0.68 -12.68 -3.61
C THR A 103 0.42 -12.92 -2.11
N PRO A 104 -0.84 -12.88 -1.64
CA PRO A 104 -1.96 -12.21 -2.31
C PRO A 104 -1.65 -10.71 -2.46
N SER A 105 -2.26 -10.06 -3.46
CA SER A 105 -2.04 -8.62 -3.69
C SER A 105 -3.14 -7.80 -3.02
N ILE A 106 -2.99 -7.56 -1.71
CA ILE A 106 -3.84 -6.65 -0.94
C ILE A 106 -3.20 -5.27 -0.97
N LYS A 107 -3.44 -4.51 -2.04
CA LYS A 107 -2.72 -3.27 -2.33
C LYS A 107 -3.48 -2.03 -1.89
N ILE A 108 -2.81 -1.12 -1.19
CA ILE A 108 -3.27 0.23 -0.86
C ILE A 108 -2.45 1.24 -1.64
N THR A 109 -3.11 2.13 -2.39
CA THR A 109 -2.41 3.11 -3.23
C THR A 109 -1.86 4.24 -2.35
N LYS A 110 -0.55 4.52 -2.44
CA LYS A 110 0.08 5.56 -1.60
C LYS A 110 -0.56 6.93 -1.75
N SER A 111 -0.99 7.31 -2.96
CA SER A 111 -1.63 8.61 -3.18
C SER A 111 -3.01 8.77 -2.51
N ARG A 112 -3.60 7.67 -2.01
CA ARG A 112 -4.93 7.63 -1.37
C ARG A 112 -4.86 7.61 0.16
N VAL A 113 -3.67 7.50 0.74
CA VAL A 113 -3.45 7.46 2.19
C VAL A 113 -2.29 8.37 2.60
N ASP A 114 -2.36 8.90 3.80
CA ASP A 114 -1.28 9.68 4.41
C ASP A 114 -0.63 8.85 5.53
N ALA A 115 0.70 8.87 5.60
CA ALA A 115 1.47 8.30 6.71
C ALA A 115 1.57 9.36 7.83
N ILE A 116 1.19 8.99 9.04
CA ILE A 116 1.20 9.81 10.23
C ILE A 116 2.22 9.19 11.19
N HIS A 117 3.22 9.97 11.60
CA HIS A 117 4.22 9.57 12.58
C HIS A 117 3.88 10.27 13.90
N ASP A 118 3.84 9.54 15.02
CA ASP A 118 3.43 10.06 16.33
C ASP A 118 4.41 11.07 16.97
N GLU A 119 5.57 11.35 16.36
CA GLU A 119 6.64 12.12 17.00
C GLU A 119 6.65 13.63 16.68
N GLN A 120 5.49 14.32 16.67
CA GLN A 120 5.49 15.79 16.58
C GLN A 120 4.18 16.52 16.96
N TYR A 121 3.46 16.08 18.00
CA TYR A 121 2.44 16.92 18.65
C TYR A 121 2.61 16.93 20.18
N GLY A 122 3.77 17.42 20.61
CA GLY A 122 3.93 17.96 21.95
C GLY A 122 3.35 19.37 21.98
N ILE A 123 2.33 19.57 22.82
CA ILE A 123 1.99 20.90 23.37
C ILE A 123 2.93 21.14 24.55
#